data_AF-A0A9P5KNE8-F1
#
_entry.id   AF-A0A9P5KNE8-F1
#
_cell.length_a   1.000
_cell.length_b   1.000
_cell.length_c   1.000
_cell.angle_alpha   90.00
_cell.angle_beta   90.00
_cell.angle_gamma   90.00
#
_symmetry.space_group_name_H-M   'P 1'
#
loop_
_entity.id
_entity.type
_entity.pdbx_description
1 polymer ?
#
loop_
_entity_poly.entity_id
_entity_poly.type
_entity_poly.pdbx_seq_one_letter_code
_entity_poly.pdbx_strand_id
1 'polypeptide(L)'
;SERAALVFGQIGNRQDRRLDAQRRAMRIAGLVLPARPDEPNNCCMSGCIDCVWELYKEDLADWKQKRKEIRHKLLVERTDLDWPESVLGPEPVDRKKGTSIAMADKFVEDNGDDDLDPNIKAFLKTEMKLKEKKRKLLEQQKAAQAATSSAQTPQQQASTNVA
;
A
#
# COMPACT_ATOMS: atom_id res chain seq x y z
N SER A 1 3.49 -32.49 28.40
CA SER A 1 3.65 -31.18 27.73
C SER A 1 3.16 -31.18 26.28
N GLU A 2 3.30 -32.30 25.56
CA GLU A 2 2.96 -32.42 24.12
C GLU A 2 1.46 -32.27 23.78
N ARG A 3 0.56 -32.86 24.58
CA ARG A 3 -0.90 -32.74 24.39
C ARG A 3 -1.45 -31.32 24.54
N ALA A 4 -0.83 -30.50 25.40
CA ALA A 4 -1.25 -29.11 25.58
C ALA A 4 -0.90 -28.25 24.36
N ALA A 5 0.22 -28.51 23.69
CA ALA A 5 0.62 -27.80 22.48
C ALA A 5 -0.27 -28.13 21.26
N LEU A 6 -0.85 -29.32 21.21
CA LEU A 6 -1.84 -29.70 20.19
C LEU A 6 -3.18 -28.97 20.36
N VAL A 7 -3.60 -28.72 21.60
CA VAL A 7 -4.91 -28.13 21.94
C VAL A 7 -4.86 -26.61 22.02
N PHE A 8 -3.80 -26.06 22.63
CA PHE A 8 -3.61 -24.62 22.82
C PHE A 8 -2.60 -24.01 21.84
N GLY A 9 -2.13 -24.76 20.84
CA GLY A 9 -1.03 -24.32 19.98
C GLY A 9 0.27 -24.11 20.77
N GLN A 10 1.32 -23.64 20.08
CA GLN A 10 2.51 -23.16 20.76
C GLN A 10 2.27 -21.70 21.19
N ILE A 11 2.30 -21.43 22.49
CA ILE A 11 2.42 -20.07 23.01
C ILE A 11 3.85 -19.62 22.69
N GLY A 12 4.07 -19.24 21.43
CA GLY A 12 5.37 -18.80 20.94
C GLY A 12 5.61 -17.35 21.32
N ASN A 13 6.79 -17.06 21.84
CA ASN A 13 7.26 -15.69 22.00
C ASN A 13 7.42 -15.07 20.60
N ARG A 14 7.22 -13.75 20.47
CA ARG A 14 7.39 -13.05 19.18
C ARG A 14 8.79 -13.29 18.61
N GLN A 15 9.80 -13.31 19.47
CA GLN A 15 11.19 -13.55 19.13
C GLN A 15 11.37 -14.91 18.45
N ASP A 16 10.72 -15.96 18.96
CA ASP A 16 10.84 -17.30 18.39
C ASP A 16 10.24 -17.37 16.99
N ARG A 17 9.09 -16.73 16.76
CA ARG A 17 8.48 -16.64 15.42
C ARG A 17 9.38 -15.88 14.45
N ARG A 18 9.97 -14.77 14.89
CA ARG A 18 10.89 -13.99 14.06
C ARG A 18 12.17 -14.76 13.74
N LEU A 19 12.69 -15.54 14.69
CA LEU A 19 13.84 -16.41 14.47
C LEU A 19 13.50 -17.54 13.49
N ASP A 20 12.33 -18.14 13.60
CA ASP A 20 11.88 -19.16 12.64
C ASP A 20 11.73 -18.58 11.23
N ALA A 21 11.12 -17.40 11.10
CA ALA A 21 11.03 -16.68 9.82
C ALA A 21 12.41 -16.33 9.24
N GLN A 22 13.41 -16.05 10.09
CA GLN A 22 14.80 -15.83 9.68
C GLN A 22 15.49 -17.13 9.26
N ARG A 23 15.22 -18.26 9.91
CA ARG A 23 15.77 -19.57 9.52
C ARG A 23 15.25 -20.01 8.16
N ARG A 24 13.99 -19.69 7.86
CA ARG A 24 13.34 -19.93 6.56
C ARG A 24 13.55 -18.78 5.55
N ALA A 25 14.46 -17.84 5.84
CA ALA A 25 14.67 -16.68 4.99
C ALA A 25 15.24 -17.07 3.61
N MET A 26 14.79 -16.36 2.59
CA MET A 26 15.27 -16.48 1.22
C MET A 26 16.33 -15.40 0.94
N ARG A 27 17.38 -15.75 0.19
CA ARG A 27 18.37 -14.79 -0.31
C ARG A 27 18.04 -14.42 -1.75
N ILE A 28 17.84 -13.12 -1.99
CA ILE A 28 17.54 -12.54 -3.29
C ILE A 28 18.63 -11.51 -3.58
N ALA A 29 19.48 -11.73 -4.57
CA ALA A 29 20.51 -10.74 -4.97
C ALA A 29 21.47 -10.28 -3.84
N GLY A 30 21.69 -11.11 -2.81
CA GLY A 30 22.47 -10.74 -1.62
C GLY A 30 21.66 -10.03 -0.53
N LEU A 31 20.38 -9.74 -0.78
CA LEU A 31 19.42 -9.25 0.22
C LEU A 31 18.70 -10.44 0.86
N VAL A 32 18.45 -10.37 2.17
CA VAL A 32 17.78 -11.43 2.93
C VAL A 32 16.33 -11.03 3.16
N LEU A 33 15.39 -11.79 2.60
CA LEU A 33 13.97 -11.66 2.86
C LEU A 33 13.53 -12.75 3.85
N PRO A 34 13.03 -12.41 5.05
CA PRO A 34 12.46 -13.42 5.95
C PRO A 34 11.26 -14.11 5.29
N ALA A 35 10.97 -15.34 5.72
CA ALA A 35 9.75 -16.02 5.29
C ALA A 35 8.50 -15.22 5.71
N ARG A 36 7.42 -15.34 4.93
CA ARG A 36 6.12 -14.78 5.30
C ARG A 36 5.70 -15.40 6.63
N PRO A 37 5.27 -14.59 7.63
CA PRO A 37 4.76 -15.14 8.88
C PRO A 37 3.49 -15.96 8.60
N ASP A 38 3.40 -17.10 9.26
CA ASP A 38 2.24 -17.99 9.17
C ASP A 38 1.11 -17.48 10.05
N GLU A 39 -0.13 -17.70 9.62
CA GLU A 39 -1.31 -17.29 10.38
C GLU A 39 -1.38 -18.02 11.73
N PRO A 40 -1.69 -17.33 12.83
CA PRO A 40 -1.74 -17.94 14.14
C PRO A 40 -2.93 -18.89 14.27
N ASN A 41 -2.69 -20.07 14.85
CA ASN A 41 -3.71 -21.11 15.03
C ASN A 41 -4.46 -21.05 16.38
N ASN A 42 -3.98 -20.24 17.34
CA ASN A 42 -4.64 -20.07 18.64
C ASN A 42 -5.07 -18.61 18.84
N CYS A 43 -6.38 -18.38 18.83
CA CYS A 43 -7.02 -17.13 19.22
C CYS A 43 -7.72 -17.33 20.57
N CYS A 44 -7.18 -16.71 21.61
CA CYS A 44 -7.67 -16.92 22.98
C CYS A 44 -9.07 -16.33 23.23
N MET A 45 -9.55 -15.38 22.40
CA MET A 45 -10.83 -14.66 22.50
C MET A 45 -11.18 -14.02 23.87
N SER A 46 -10.33 -14.19 24.90
CA SER A 46 -10.54 -13.73 26.27
C SER A 46 -9.58 -12.60 26.69
N GLY A 47 -9.00 -11.88 25.73
CA GLY A 47 -8.20 -10.68 25.99
C GLY A 47 -6.81 -10.98 26.59
N CYS A 48 -5.95 -11.68 25.85
CA CYS A 48 -4.52 -11.77 26.21
C CYS A 48 -3.88 -10.38 26.25
N ILE A 49 -2.88 -10.23 27.13
CA ILE A 49 -2.06 -9.01 27.23
C ILE A 49 -1.36 -8.66 25.92
N ASP A 50 -0.94 -9.67 25.17
CA ASP A 50 -0.42 -9.56 23.81
C ASP A 50 -1.36 -10.31 22.87
N CYS A 51 -2.19 -9.59 22.13
CA CYS A 51 -3.09 -10.21 21.16
C CYS A 51 -2.26 -10.85 20.03
N VAL A 52 -2.36 -12.17 19.88
CA VAL A 52 -1.61 -12.93 18.87
C VAL A 52 -1.83 -12.39 17.46
N TRP A 53 -3.05 -11.95 17.16
CA TRP A 53 -3.37 -11.32 15.88
C TRP A 53 -2.69 -9.97 15.68
N GLU A 54 -2.54 -9.16 16.72
CA GLU A 54 -1.80 -7.89 16.62
C GLU A 54 -0.31 -8.16 16.40
N LEU A 55 0.27 -9.12 17.12
CA LEU A 55 1.66 -9.53 16.87
C LEU A 55 1.86 -10.04 15.44
N TYR A 56 0.91 -10.84 14.93
CA TYR A 56 0.93 -11.35 13.55
C TYR A 56 0.82 -10.21 12.52
N LYS A 57 -0.11 -9.27 12.71
CA LYS A 57 -0.27 -8.10 11.82
C LYS A 57 1.01 -7.29 11.75
N GLU A 58 1.66 -7.05 12.89
CA GLU A 58 2.94 -6.35 12.95
C GLU A 58 4.06 -7.13 12.25
N ASP A 59 4.20 -8.43 12.53
CA ASP A 59 5.21 -9.27 11.87
C ASP A 59 4.97 -9.33 10.35
N LEU A 60 3.69 -9.32 9.92
CA LEU A 60 3.30 -9.27 8.51
C LEU A 60 3.61 -7.91 7.88
N ALA A 61 3.38 -6.81 8.60
CA ALA A 61 3.73 -5.46 8.15
C ALA A 61 5.25 -5.31 7.98
N ASP A 62 6.04 -5.78 8.94
CA ASP A 62 7.51 -5.81 8.88
C ASP A 62 8.00 -6.60 7.65
N TRP A 63 7.39 -7.76 7.40
CA TRP A 63 7.69 -8.59 6.24
C TRP A 63 7.36 -7.86 4.92
N LYS A 64 6.18 -7.23 4.83
CA LYS A 64 5.77 -6.44 3.65
C LYS A 64 6.73 -5.28 3.39
N GLN A 65 7.19 -4.61 4.45
CA GLN A 65 8.16 -3.52 4.32
C GLN A 65 9.49 -4.01 3.74
N LYS A 66 10.06 -5.09 4.28
CA LYS A 66 11.30 -5.69 3.75
C LYS A 66 11.14 -6.15 2.30
N ARG A 67 9.99 -6.71 1.97
CA ARG A 67 9.64 -7.08 0.58
C ARG A 67 9.63 -5.86 -0.33
N LYS A 68 9.04 -4.73 0.09
CA LYS A 68 9.04 -3.45 -0.63
C LYS A 68 10.47 -2.90 -0.83
N GLU A 69 11.31 -2.94 0.19
CA GLU A 69 12.70 -2.49 0.12
C GLU A 69 13.52 -3.30 -0.88
N ILE A 70 13.40 -4.63 -0.86
CA ILE A 70 14.10 -5.51 -1.80
C ILE A 70 13.59 -5.27 -3.23
N ARG A 71 12.27 -5.16 -3.41
CA ARG A 71 11.66 -4.84 -4.70
C ARG A 71 12.23 -3.53 -5.26
N HIS A 72 12.26 -2.47 -4.45
CA HIS A 72 12.80 -1.17 -4.84
C HIS A 72 14.29 -1.26 -5.24
N LYS A 73 15.13 -1.93 -4.44
CA LYS A 73 16.55 -2.12 -4.75
C LYS A 73 16.78 -2.88 -6.06
N LEU A 74 15.99 -3.91 -6.32
CA LEU A 74 16.09 -4.66 -7.59
C LEU A 74 15.66 -3.84 -8.81
N LEU A 75 14.71 -2.90 -8.65
CA LEU A 75 14.25 -2.06 -9.75
C LEU A 75 15.21 -0.91 -10.07
N VAL A 76 15.85 -0.35 -9.05
CA VAL A 76 16.72 0.83 -9.20
C VAL A 76 18.19 0.45 -9.40
N GLU A 77 18.70 -0.49 -8.60
CA GLU A 77 20.14 -0.77 -8.53
C GLU A 77 20.56 -2.03 -9.29
N ARG A 78 19.67 -3.01 -9.45
CA ARG A 78 20.01 -4.37 -9.93
C ARG A 78 19.02 -4.90 -10.97
N THR A 79 18.91 -4.16 -12.08
CA THR A 79 18.03 -4.50 -13.22
C THR A 79 18.52 -5.70 -14.04
N ASP A 80 19.76 -6.12 -13.83
CA ASP A 80 20.46 -7.21 -14.50
C ASP A 80 20.17 -8.61 -13.92
N LEU A 81 19.67 -8.68 -12.68
CA LEU A 81 19.47 -9.94 -11.97
C LEU A 81 18.12 -10.60 -12.26
N ASP A 82 18.04 -11.91 -12.05
CA ASP A 82 16.80 -12.67 -12.17
C ASP A 82 15.75 -12.19 -11.17
N TRP A 83 14.52 -12.00 -11.65
CA TRP A 83 13.40 -11.54 -10.85
C TRP A 83 12.67 -12.72 -10.21
N PRO A 84 12.61 -12.82 -8.87
CA PRO A 84 11.90 -13.91 -8.20
C PRO A 84 10.40 -13.65 -8.16
N GLU A 85 9.70 -14.03 -9.23
CA GLU A 85 8.26 -13.81 -9.41
C GLU A 85 7.41 -14.47 -8.30
N SER A 86 7.81 -15.65 -7.83
CA SER A 86 7.11 -16.38 -6.77
C SER A 86 7.01 -15.63 -5.44
N VAL A 87 7.92 -14.68 -5.20
CA VAL A 87 8.01 -13.94 -3.93
C VAL A 87 7.69 -12.47 -4.11
N LEU A 88 8.21 -11.83 -5.17
CA LEU A 88 8.01 -10.41 -5.43
C LEU A 88 6.83 -10.13 -6.36
N GLY A 89 6.12 -11.14 -6.84
CA GLY A 89 5.02 -10.98 -7.79
C GLY A 89 5.52 -10.71 -9.21
N PRO A 90 4.63 -10.35 -10.15
CA PRO A 90 4.97 -10.20 -11.56
C PRO A 90 6.07 -9.14 -11.77
N GLU A 91 6.99 -9.44 -12.68
CA GLU A 91 8.08 -8.52 -13.03
C GLU A 91 7.51 -7.25 -13.72
N PRO A 92 8.01 -6.05 -13.39
CA PRO A 92 7.60 -4.85 -14.10
C PRO A 92 8.05 -4.86 -15.57
N VAL A 93 7.12 -4.50 -16.45
CA VAL A 93 7.43 -4.23 -17.85
C VAL A 93 8.49 -3.10 -17.93
N ASP A 94 9.50 -3.29 -18.77
CA ASP A 94 10.63 -2.36 -18.99
C ASP A 94 11.68 -2.23 -17.87
N ARG A 95 11.77 -3.17 -16.91
CA ARG A 95 12.83 -3.16 -15.87
C ARG A 95 14.25 -3.00 -16.43
N LYS A 96 14.59 -3.71 -17.51
CA LYS A 96 15.93 -3.69 -18.15
C LYS A 96 16.26 -2.35 -18.83
N LYS A 97 15.27 -1.48 -19.04
CA LYS A 97 15.45 -0.17 -19.68
C LYS A 97 15.80 0.94 -18.68
N GLY A 98 15.88 0.59 -17.38
CA GLY A 98 16.11 1.51 -16.29
C GLY A 98 14.80 2.12 -15.80
N THR A 99 14.32 1.68 -14.64
CA THR A 99 13.15 2.27 -13.99
C THR A 99 13.61 3.45 -13.13
N SER A 100 12.98 4.62 -13.28
CA SER A 100 13.26 5.76 -12.40
C SER A 100 12.75 5.47 -10.98
N ILE A 101 13.41 6.03 -9.96
CA ILE A 101 13.02 5.87 -8.53
C ILE A 101 11.53 6.17 -8.33
N ALA A 102 11.02 7.26 -8.91
CA ALA A 102 9.61 7.62 -8.82
C ALA A 102 8.65 6.59 -9.46
N MET A 103 9.09 5.90 -10.51
CA MET A 103 8.31 4.84 -11.15
C MET A 103 8.40 3.52 -10.38
N ALA A 104 9.54 3.24 -9.75
CA ALA A 104 9.70 2.13 -8.82
C ALA A 104 8.79 2.31 -7.60
N ASP A 105 8.82 3.47 -6.94
CA ASP A 105 7.96 3.77 -5.77
C ASP A 105 6.48 3.61 -6.09
N LYS A 106 6.03 4.18 -7.22
CA LYS A 106 4.65 4.03 -7.68
C LYS A 106 4.28 2.57 -7.95
N PHE A 107 5.18 1.79 -8.54
CA PHE A 107 4.93 0.37 -8.80
C PHE A 107 4.84 -0.43 -7.49
N VAL A 108 5.69 -0.12 -6.50
CA VAL A 108 5.63 -0.80 -5.22
C VAL A 108 4.40 -0.41 -4.41
N GLU A 109 3.89 0.81 -4.56
CA GLU A 109 2.61 1.23 -3.98
C GLU A 109 1.40 0.56 -4.66
N ASP A 110 1.30 0.56 -6.00
CA ASP A 110 0.16 -0.05 -6.71
C ASP A 110 0.13 -1.59 -6.60
N ASN A 111 1.28 -2.22 -6.29
CA ASN A 111 1.42 -3.65 -6.00
C ASN A 111 1.79 -3.92 -4.53
N GLY A 112 1.54 -2.96 -3.64
CA GLY A 112 1.73 -3.14 -2.19
C GLY A 112 0.58 -3.93 -1.56
N ASP A 113 -0.57 -3.92 -2.23
CA ASP A 113 -1.82 -4.55 -1.81
C ASP A 113 -2.12 -5.84 -2.60
N ASP A 114 -1.10 -6.68 -2.77
CA ASP A 114 -1.24 -7.99 -3.43
C ASP A 114 -2.23 -8.94 -2.69
N ASP A 115 -2.58 -8.64 -1.43
CA ASP A 115 -3.56 -9.39 -0.64
C ASP A 115 -5.03 -8.95 -0.89
N LEU A 116 -5.28 -7.88 -1.67
CA LEU A 116 -6.65 -7.46 -2.00
C LEU A 116 -7.18 -8.25 -3.21
N ASP A 117 -8.42 -8.73 -3.09
CA ASP A 117 -9.11 -9.41 -4.19
C ASP A 117 -9.14 -8.50 -5.45
N PRO A 118 -8.91 -9.05 -6.65
CA PRO A 118 -8.93 -8.30 -7.90
C PRO A 118 -10.19 -7.43 -8.09
N ASN A 119 -11.36 -7.89 -7.63
CA ASN A 119 -12.62 -7.15 -7.72
C ASN A 119 -12.61 -5.91 -6.80
N ILE A 120 -12.08 -6.05 -5.58
CA ILE A 120 -11.93 -4.94 -4.62
C ILE A 120 -10.95 -3.92 -5.19
N LYS A 121 -9.84 -4.37 -5.79
CA LYS A 121 -8.86 -3.49 -6.44
C LYS A 121 -9.48 -2.70 -7.60
N ALA A 122 -10.29 -3.36 -8.43
CA ALA A 122 -11.01 -2.70 -9.52
C ALA A 122 -11.98 -1.63 -8.99
N PHE A 123 -12.75 -1.97 -7.96
CA PHE A 123 -13.69 -1.06 -7.32
C PHE A 123 -12.99 0.18 -6.71
N LEU A 124 -11.91 -0.01 -5.98
CA LEU A 124 -11.12 1.09 -5.41
C LEU A 124 -10.57 2.01 -6.51
N LYS A 125 -10.04 1.43 -7.60
CA LYS A 125 -9.56 2.19 -8.77
C LYS A 125 -10.69 3.00 -9.41
N THR A 126 -11.92 2.47 -9.51
CA THR A 126 -13.06 3.22 -10.04
C THR A 126 -13.53 4.33 -9.12
N GLU A 127 -13.57 4.09 -7.81
CA GLU A 127 -13.96 5.09 -6.81
C GLU A 127 -12.98 6.27 -6.76
N MET A 128 -11.67 6.00 -6.84
CA MET A 128 -10.65 7.05 -6.94
C MET A 128 -10.83 7.90 -8.19
N LYS A 129 -11.07 7.28 -9.35
CA LYS A 129 -11.34 8.01 -10.61
C LYS A 129 -12.61 8.84 -10.54
N LEU A 130 -13.66 8.32 -9.91
CA LEU A 130 -14.93 9.04 -9.76
C LEU A 130 -14.77 10.24 -8.82
N LYS A 131 -14.01 10.10 -7.72
CA LYS A 131 -13.66 11.21 -6.82
C LYS A 131 -12.84 12.29 -7.52
N GLU A 132 -11.85 11.92 -8.33
CA GLU A 132 -11.05 12.89 -9.09
C GLU A 132 -11.91 13.66 -10.10
N LYS A 133 -12.77 12.97 -10.84
CA LYS A 133 -13.73 13.60 -11.76
C LYS A 133 -14.66 14.56 -11.02
N LYS A 134 -15.22 14.14 -9.88
CA LYS A 134 -16.07 15.00 -9.04
C LYS A 134 -15.33 16.26 -8.57
N ARG A 135 -14.06 16.12 -8.13
CA ARG A 135 -13.22 17.26 -7.72
C ARG A 135 -13.00 18.25 -8.86
N LYS A 136 -12.64 17.76 -10.05
CA LYS A 136 -12.44 18.61 -11.25
C LYS A 136 -13.74 19.31 -11.67
N LEU A 137 -14.87 18.62 -11.63
CA LEU A 137 -16.17 19.20 -11.94
C LEU A 137 -16.53 20.33 -10.96
N LEU A 138 -16.33 20.10 -9.66
CA LEU A 138 -16.53 21.12 -8.62
C LEU A 138 -15.65 22.35 -8.83
N GLU A 139 -14.38 22.15 -9.20
CA GLU A 139 -13.44 23.23 -9.50
C GLU A 139 -13.84 24.02 -10.75
N GLN A 140 -14.30 23.34 -11.81
CA GLN A 140 -14.84 23.96 -13.02
C GLN A 140 -16.13 24.74 -12.73
N GLN A 141 -17.04 24.19 -11.92
CA GLN A 141 -18.26 24.89 -11.51
C GLN A 141 -17.93 26.15 -10.72
N LYS A 142 -16.98 26.08 -9.78
CA LYS A 142 -16.52 27.25 -9.02
C LYS A 142 -15.86 28.30 -9.92
N ALA A 143 -15.00 27.90 -10.86
CA ALA A 143 -14.36 28.81 -11.80
C ALA A 143 -15.38 29.49 -12.74
N ALA A 144 -16.36 28.74 -13.24
CA ALA A 144 -17.45 29.28 -14.07
C ALA A 144 -18.35 30.24 -13.29
N GLN A 145 -18.68 29.92 -12.03
CA GLN A 145 -19.43 30.82 -11.15
C GLN A 145 -18.65 32.11 -10.86
N ALA A 146 -17.34 32.01 -10.56
CA ALA A 146 -16.48 33.18 -10.33
C ALA A 146 -16.39 34.11 -11.57
N ALA A 147 -16.28 33.53 -12.77
CA ALA A 147 -16.28 34.28 -14.03
C ALA A 147 -17.64 34.92 -14.35
N THR A 148 -18.74 34.30 -13.92
CA THR A 148 -20.10 34.85 -14.12
C THR A 148 -20.39 35.99 -13.13
N SER A 149 -19.90 35.89 -11.89
CA SER A 149 -20.08 36.94 -10.86
C SER A 149 -19.26 38.22 -11.11
N SER A 150 -18.15 38.16 -11.86
CA SER A 150 -17.39 39.38 -12.21
C SER A 150 -18.01 40.16 -13.38
N ALA A 151 -18.89 39.53 -14.17
CA ALA A 151 -19.60 40.17 -15.28
C ALA A 151 -20.87 40.95 -14.84
N GLN A 152 -21.32 40.78 -13.59
CA GLN A 152 -22.46 41.48 -13.01
C GLN A 152 -22.00 42.60 -12.05
N THR A 153 -21.26 43.59 -12.56
CA THR A 153 -21.19 44.91 -11.88
C THR A 153 -22.29 45.78 -12.48
N PRO A 154 -23.38 46.09 -11.75
CA PRO A 154 -24.41 46.98 -12.26
C PRO A 154 -23.85 48.40 -12.29
N GLN A 155 -23.83 49.00 -13.49
CA GLN A 155 -23.71 50.45 -13.64
C GLN A 155 -24.92 51.10 -12.94
N GLN A 156 -24.76 51.51 -11.68
CA GLN A 156 -25.70 52.45 -11.06
C GLN A 156 -25.42 53.84 -11.65
N GLN A 157 -26.31 54.20 -12.57
CA GLN A 157 -26.45 55.52 -13.15
C GLN A 157 -26.76 56.53 -12.04
N ALA A 158 -25.83 57.44 -11.76
CA ALA A 158 -26.15 58.66 -11.05
C ALA A 158 -26.60 59.69 -12.08
N SER A 159 -27.91 59.78 -12.27
CA SER A 159 -28.58 60.79 -13.07
C SER A 159 -28.19 62.18 -12.57
N THR A 160 -27.72 62.98 -13.52
CA THR A 160 -27.56 64.43 -13.44
C THR A 160 -28.86 65.09 -13.02
N ASN A 161 -28.84 65.87 -11.93
CA ASN A 161 -29.82 66.94 -11.74
C ASN A 161 -29.13 68.28 -11.95
N VAL A 162 -29.58 68.94 -13.01
CA VAL A 162 -29.33 70.34 -13.37
C VAL A 162 -30.28 71.18 -12.50
N ALA A 163 -29.73 72.08 -11.68
CA ALA A 163 -30.26 73.40 -11.33
C ALA A 163 -29.31 74.09 -10.35
#